data_AF-A0A077PFV3-F1
#
_entry.id   AF-A0A077PFV3-F1
#
_cell.length_a   1.000
_cell.length_b   1.000
_cell.length_c   1.000
_cell.angle_alpha   90.00
_cell.angle_beta   90.00
_cell.angle_gamma   90.00
#
_symmetry.space_group_name_H-M   'P 1'
#
loop_
_entity.id
_entity.type
_entity.pdbx_description
1 polymer ?
#
loop_
_entity_poly.entity_id
_entity_poly.type
_entity_poly.pdbx_seq_one_letter_code
_entity_poly.pdbx_strand_id
1 'polypeptide(L)'
;MEDKKWVFSQLVKNDSDYQGLLAYVCYKQEKDKLASDLRAKGCDEGEIEQRLIQFHDTSLTENQLKKFRRQGLEVMRAITTEIDAEFQKKEIELKENHKNEMDEKKKEYEKKLKKEKESAKKNEKSRIIRNIEEYIPKEKNWFFRSFLWILNGFQSIVAMILAIFILYGSAIMFSDDETKKITIGNFWGRIINIFNNPIPSQEYDFSNVKENLDYTSDTEK
;
A
#
# COMPACT_ATOMS: atom_id res chain seq x y z
N MET A 1 69.50 4.27 54.79
CA MET A 1 69.25 4.73 53.41
C MET A 1 67.77 5.00 53.34
N GLU A 2 67.36 6.27 53.29
CA GLU A 2 65.95 6.61 53.08
C GLU A 2 65.56 6.16 51.67
N ASP A 3 64.53 5.32 51.60
CA ASP A 3 64.05 4.76 50.35
C ASP A 3 63.40 5.88 49.53
N LYS A 4 63.86 6.08 48.29
CA LYS A 4 63.37 7.16 47.42
C LYS A 4 61.89 6.92 47.15
N LYS A 5 61.02 7.79 47.69
CA LYS A 5 59.57 7.68 47.49
C LYS A 5 59.19 8.11 46.07
N TRP A 6 58.65 7.18 45.30
CA TRP A 6 58.16 7.45 43.96
C TRP A 6 56.67 7.81 43.99
N VAL A 7 56.30 8.95 43.40
CA VAL A 7 54.89 9.39 43.30
C VAL A 7 54.00 8.32 42.64
N PHE A 8 54.52 7.61 41.63
CA PHE A 8 53.80 6.51 41.00
C PHE A 8 53.39 5.43 42.01
N SER A 9 54.34 4.92 42.81
CA SER A 9 54.09 3.89 43.82
C SER A 9 53.18 4.37 44.96
N GLN A 10 53.05 5.69 45.16
CA GLN A 10 52.13 6.26 46.15
C GLN A 10 50.72 6.45 45.59
N LEU A 11 50.58 6.69 44.28
CA LEU A 11 49.30 6.91 43.63
C LEU A 11 48.66 5.63 43.09
N VAL A 12 49.46 4.68 42.59
CA VAL A 12 49.03 3.49 41.88
C VAL A 12 49.27 2.26 42.76
N LYS A 13 48.20 1.57 43.13
CA LYS A 13 48.30 0.37 43.98
C LYS A 13 48.63 -0.91 43.21
N ASN A 14 48.16 -1.01 41.97
CA ASN A 14 48.37 -2.13 41.06
C ASN A 14 48.04 -1.72 39.62
N ASP A 15 48.31 -2.60 38.66
CA ASP A 15 48.14 -2.34 37.22
C ASP A 15 46.67 -2.13 36.81
N SER A 16 45.71 -2.51 37.67
CA SER A 16 44.27 -2.32 37.45
C SER A 16 43.70 -1.11 38.22
N ASP A 17 44.54 -0.34 38.93
CA ASP A 17 44.13 0.88 39.62
C ASP A 17 44.03 2.03 38.61
N TYR A 18 43.04 1.97 37.72
CA TYR A 18 42.83 2.97 36.67
C TYR A 18 42.70 4.39 37.23
N GLN A 19 42.06 4.55 38.39
CA GLN A 19 42.02 5.83 39.09
C GLN A 19 43.41 6.32 39.45
N GLY A 20 44.26 5.45 40.02
CA GLY A 20 45.65 5.75 40.33
C GLY A 20 46.48 6.08 39.07
N LEU A 21 46.29 5.33 37.99
CA LEU A 21 46.97 5.57 36.71
C LEU A 21 46.60 6.96 36.14
N LEU A 22 45.31 7.30 36.12
CA LEU A 22 44.85 8.61 35.68
C LEU A 22 45.31 9.72 36.64
N ALA A 23 45.35 9.46 37.94
CA ALA A 23 45.91 10.39 38.92
C ALA A 23 47.40 10.68 38.67
N TYR A 24 48.17 9.67 38.28
CA TYR A 24 49.57 9.84 37.91
C TYR A 24 49.74 10.66 36.63
N VAL A 25 48.85 10.49 35.64
CA VAL A 25 48.80 11.35 34.45
C VAL A 25 48.52 12.80 34.85
N CYS A 26 47.55 13.06 35.73
CA CYS A 26 47.28 14.40 36.25
C CYS A 26 48.50 15.02 36.95
N TYR A 27 49.23 14.24 37.76
CA TYR A 27 50.50 14.68 38.36
C TYR A 27 51.53 15.07 37.30
N LYS A 28 51.73 14.24 36.27
CA LYS A 28 52.69 14.51 35.20
C LYS A 28 52.29 15.74 34.39
N GLN A 29 51.00 15.94 34.16
CA GLN A 29 50.47 17.13 33.50
C GLN A 29 50.72 18.41 34.32
N GLU A 30 50.45 18.39 35.63
CA GLU A 30 50.73 19.56 36.50
C GLU A 30 52.24 19.85 36.59
N LYS A 31 53.08 18.80 36.66
CA LYS A 31 54.54 18.94 36.64
C LYS A 31 55.04 19.58 35.34
N ASP A 32 54.52 19.12 34.20
CA ASP A 32 54.89 19.64 32.89
C ASP A 32 54.42 21.08 32.67
N LYS A 33 53.20 21.39 33.14
CA LYS A 33 52.68 22.76 33.16
C LYS A 33 53.56 23.69 33.98
N LEU A 34 53.98 23.26 35.18
CA LEU A 34 54.90 24.04 36.01
C LEU A 34 56.22 24.30 35.27
N ALA A 35 56.83 23.29 34.65
CA ALA A 35 58.07 23.46 33.89
C ALA A 35 57.87 24.46 32.73
N SER A 36 56.79 24.31 31.97
CA SER A 36 56.46 25.18 30.84
C SER A 36 56.22 26.62 31.27
N ASP A 37 55.49 26.83 32.38
CA ASP A 37 55.21 28.15 32.94
C ASP A 37 56.49 28.84 33.43
N LEU A 38 57.46 28.09 33.99
CA LEU A 38 58.74 28.63 34.44
C LEU A 38 59.67 29.00 33.27
N ARG A 39 59.72 28.17 32.23
CA ARG A 39 60.44 28.49 30.99
C ARG A 39 59.86 29.71 30.31
N ALA A 40 58.53 29.83 30.24
CA ALA A 40 57.86 30.99 29.69
C ALA A 40 58.16 32.29 30.48
N LYS A 41 58.50 32.18 31.75
CA LYS A 41 58.93 33.31 32.62
C LYS A 41 60.43 33.63 32.50
N GLY A 42 61.18 32.88 31.71
CA GLY A 42 62.62 33.09 31.51
C GLY A 42 63.49 32.62 32.68
N CYS A 43 62.99 31.72 33.54
CA CYS A 43 63.83 31.09 34.56
C CYS A 43 64.92 30.23 33.91
N ASP A 44 66.09 30.17 34.57
CA ASP A 44 67.17 29.27 34.17
C ASP A 44 66.82 27.80 34.45
N GLU A 45 67.39 26.87 33.68
CA GLU A 45 67.08 25.44 33.80
C GLU A 45 67.49 24.87 35.17
N GLY A 46 68.54 25.41 35.81
CA GLY A 46 68.90 25.03 37.17
C GLY A 46 67.85 25.43 38.22
N GLU A 47 67.24 26.61 38.05
CA GLU A 47 66.15 27.07 38.91
C GLU A 47 64.87 26.23 38.66
N ILE A 48 64.58 25.90 37.40
CA ILE A 48 63.45 25.06 37.02
C ILE A 48 63.56 23.69 37.68
N GLU A 49 64.72 23.03 37.60
CA GLU A 49 64.93 21.72 38.21
C GLU A 49 64.72 21.76 39.73
N GLN A 50 65.22 22.78 40.41
CA GLN A 50 64.99 22.96 41.85
C GLN A 50 63.50 23.08 42.19
N ARG A 51 62.74 23.87 41.41
CA ARG A 51 61.30 24.00 41.64
C ARG A 51 60.53 22.71 41.30
N LEU A 52 61.00 21.94 40.32
CA LEU A 52 60.42 20.64 39.99
C LEU A 52 60.67 19.59 41.08
N ILE A 53 61.82 19.64 41.75
CA ILE A 53 62.13 18.81 42.93
C ILE A 53 61.21 19.21 44.09
N GLN A 54 61.10 20.50 44.40
CA GLN A 54 60.19 21.00 45.45
C GLN A 54 58.73 20.60 45.17
N PHE A 55 58.29 20.68 43.91
CA PHE A 55 56.98 20.21 43.51
C PHE A 55 56.81 18.71 43.71
N HIS A 56 57.82 17.90 43.38
CA HIS A 56 57.79 16.46 43.61
C HIS A 56 57.62 16.13 45.10
N ASP A 57 58.41 16.77 45.97
CA ASP A 57 58.36 16.55 47.41
C ASP A 57 57.00 16.98 48.00
N THR A 58 56.49 18.13 47.55
CA THR A 58 55.16 18.61 47.94
C THR A 58 54.05 17.66 47.48
N SER A 59 54.21 17.06 46.29
CA SER A 59 53.25 16.11 45.72
C SER A 59 53.18 14.80 46.49
N LEU A 60 54.21 14.45 47.27
CA LEU A 60 54.24 13.26 48.12
C LEU A 60 53.45 13.44 49.44
N THR A 61 52.95 14.64 49.74
CA THR A 61 52.07 14.86 50.90
C THR A 61 50.71 14.18 50.71
N GLU A 62 50.12 13.67 51.78
CA GLU A 62 48.83 12.96 51.70
C GLU A 62 47.72 13.77 51.04
N ASN A 63 47.67 15.08 51.31
CA ASN A 63 46.66 15.96 50.76
C ASN A 63 46.80 16.11 49.24
N GLN A 64 48.03 16.23 48.73
CA GLN A 64 48.28 16.29 47.28
C GLN A 64 48.00 14.95 46.61
N LEU A 65 48.40 13.83 47.23
CA LEU A 65 48.07 12.49 46.71
C LEU A 65 46.55 12.29 46.61
N LYS A 66 45.79 12.70 47.63
CA LYS A 66 44.31 12.66 47.62
C LYS A 66 43.74 13.58 46.53
N LYS A 67 44.32 14.78 46.34
CA LYS A 67 43.93 15.71 45.26
C LYS A 67 44.10 15.05 43.89
N PHE A 68 45.28 14.50 43.60
CA PHE A 68 45.54 13.80 42.33
C PHE A 68 44.62 12.61 42.13
N ARG A 69 44.39 11.79 43.17
CA ARG A 69 43.43 10.68 43.10
C ARG A 69 42.00 11.15 42.80
N ARG A 70 41.59 12.30 43.33
CA ARG A 70 40.28 12.91 43.01
C ARG A 70 40.23 13.38 41.55
N GLN A 71 41.28 14.04 41.05
CA GLN A 71 41.36 14.45 39.64
C GLN A 71 41.31 13.24 38.70
N GLY A 72 42.02 12.15 39.01
CA GLY A 72 41.94 10.91 38.23
C GLY A 72 40.52 10.33 38.18
N LEU A 73 39.78 10.41 39.30
CA LEU A 73 38.37 10.00 39.35
C LEU A 73 37.47 10.91 38.51
N GLU A 74 37.71 12.22 38.51
CA GLU A 74 36.97 13.18 37.70
C GLU A 74 37.19 12.93 36.19
N VAL A 75 38.43 12.68 35.77
CA VAL A 75 38.76 12.32 34.38
C VAL A 75 38.05 11.02 33.98
N MET A 76 38.11 9.99 34.83
CA MET A 76 37.42 8.72 34.57
C MET A 76 35.91 8.92 34.41
N ARG A 77 35.29 9.71 35.29
CA ARG A 77 33.85 10.02 35.19
C ARG A 77 33.49 10.77 33.92
N ALA A 78 34.31 11.73 33.51
CA ALA A 78 34.10 12.47 32.27
C ALA A 78 34.12 11.54 31.06
N ILE A 79 35.13 10.66 30.97
CA ILE A 79 35.25 9.67 29.89
C ILE A 79 34.06 8.72 29.89
N THR A 80 33.67 8.18 31.05
CA THR A 80 32.51 7.28 31.14
C THR A 80 31.21 7.97 30.73
N THR A 81 31.02 9.23 31.13
CA THR A 81 29.81 10.00 30.78
C THR A 81 29.72 10.25 29.28
N GLU A 82 30.85 10.56 28.63
CA GLU A 82 30.92 10.76 27.18
C GLU A 82 30.65 9.46 26.43
N ILE A 83 31.27 8.36 26.86
CA ILE A 83 31.06 7.02 26.31
C ILE A 83 29.59 6.60 26.45
N ASP A 84 28.98 6.78 27.63
CA ASP A 84 27.58 6.41 27.87
C ASP A 84 26.64 7.23 26.97
N ALA A 85 26.91 8.52 26.78
CA ALA A 85 26.13 9.37 25.89
C ALA A 85 26.22 8.92 24.42
N GLU A 86 27.42 8.54 23.95
CA GLU A 86 27.61 7.99 22.60
C GLU A 86 26.90 6.65 22.41
N PHE A 87 26.97 5.75 23.40
CA PHE A 87 26.27 4.48 23.34
C PHE A 87 24.76 4.66 23.29
N GLN A 88 24.20 5.54 24.11
CA GLN A 88 22.77 5.84 24.09
C GLN A 88 22.33 6.40 22.73
N LYS A 89 23.10 7.34 22.17
CA LYS A 89 22.82 7.89 20.84
C LYS A 89 22.81 6.79 19.77
N LYS A 90 23.82 5.92 19.79
CA LYS A 90 23.95 4.81 18.83
C LYS A 90 22.84 3.77 19.00
N GLU A 91 22.40 3.51 20.22
CA GLU A 91 21.28 2.60 20.49
C GLU A 91 19.95 3.15 19.93
N ILE A 92 19.70 4.46 20.10
CA ILE A 92 18.53 5.13 19.54
C ILE A 92 18.57 5.07 18.00
N GLU A 93 19.70 5.40 17.40
CA GLU A 93 19.89 5.35 15.95
C GLU A 93 19.66 3.93 15.40
N LEU A 94 20.20 2.91 16.08
CA LEU A 94 20.01 1.50 15.67
C LEU A 94 18.53 1.10 15.74
N LYS A 95 17.81 1.50 16.79
CA LYS A 95 16.38 1.21 16.95
C LYS A 95 15.53 1.91 15.89
N GLU A 96 15.84 3.16 15.56
CA GLU A 96 15.14 3.90 14.51
C GLU A 96 15.39 3.30 13.13
N ASN A 97 16.64 2.98 12.80
CA ASN A 97 17.00 2.33 11.54
C ASN A 97 16.30 0.98 11.40
N HIS A 98 16.32 0.16 12.45
CA HIS A 98 15.65 -1.14 12.44
C HIS A 98 14.13 -1.00 12.25
N LYS A 99 13.51 -0.02 12.92
CA LYS A 99 12.08 0.26 12.76
C LYS A 99 11.75 0.67 11.32
N ASN A 100 12.55 1.55 10.73
CA ASN A 100 12.37 1.98 9.34
C ASN A 100 12.50 0.81 8.36
N GLU A 101 13.52 -0.05 8.51
CA GLU A 101 13.69 -1.25 7.69
C GLU A 101 12.50 -2.21 7.81
N MET A 102 11.97 -2.38 9.02
CA MET A 102 10.81 -3.24 9.27
C MET A 102 9.54 -2.67 8.62
N ASP A 103 9.33 -1.35 8.69
CA ASP A 103 8.21 -0.67 8.04
C ASP A 103 8.31 -0.74 6.50
N GLU A 104 9.51 -0.63 5.94
CA GLU A 104 9.74 -0.80 4.50
C GLU A 104 9.44 -2.23 4.03
N LYS A 105 10.00 -3.23 4.73
CA LYS A 105 9.72 -4.64 4.45
C LYS A 105 8.23 -4.95 4.56
N LYS A 106 7.55 -4.41 5.58
CA LYS A 106 6.11 -4.58 5.75
C LYS A 106 5.34 -4.02 4.55
N LYS A 107 5.64 -2.80 4.10
CA LYS A 107 5.04 -2.20 2.90
C LYS A 107 5.32 -3.03 1.64
N GLU A 108 6.51 -3.61 1.52
CA GLU A 108 6.85 -4.49 0.40
C GLU A 108 6.03 -5.78 0.42
N TYR A 109 5.92 -6.44 1.57
CA TYR A 109 5.09 -7.64 1.73
C TYR A 109 3.62 -7.37 1.47
N GLU A 110 3.08 -6.25 1.96
CA GLU A 110 1.69 -5.85 1.69
C GLU A 110 1.44 -5.65 0.20
N LYS A 111 2.39 -5.03 -0.53
CA LYS A 111 2.32 -4.88 -1.99
C LYS A 111 2.37 -6.23 -2.71
N LYS A 112 3.28 -7.13 -2.31
CA LYS A 112 3.39 -8.49 -2.88
C LYS A 112 2.11 -9.28 -2.65
N LEU A 113 1.61 -9.29 -1.42
CA LEU A 113 0.38 -9.98 -1.04
C LEU A 113 -0.83 -9.44 -1.82
N LYS A 114 -0.93 -8.11 -2.01
CA LYS A 114 -2.00 -7.51 -2.82
C LYS A 114 -1.93 -7.98 -4.28
N LYS A 115 -0.73 -7.96 -4.89
CA LYS A 115 -0.53 -8.44 -6.27
C LYS A 115 -0.86 -9.92 -6.40
N GLU A 116 -0.44 -10.76 -5.45
CA GLU A 116 -0.75 -12.19 -5.46
C GLU A 116 -2.25 -12.44 -5.32
N LYS A 117 -2.94 -11.73 -4.42
CA LYS A 117 -4.41 -11.81 -4.28
C LYS A 117 -5.13 -11.40 -5.56
N GLU A 118 -4.72 -10.29 -6.18
CA GLU A 118 -5.29 -9.82 -7.45
C GLU A 118 -5.04 -10.83 -8.58
N SER A 119 -3.84 -11.41 -8.63
CA SER A 119 -3.47 -12.43 -9.62
C SER A 119 -4.26 -13.72 -9.42
N ALA A 120 -4.40 -14.19 -8.17
CA ALA A 120 -5.20 -15.36 -7.82
C ALA A 120 -6.67 -15.14 -8.18
N LYS A 121 -7.25 -13.97 -7.85
CA LYS A 121 -8.62 -13.63 -8.21
C LYS A 121 -8.83 -13.57 -9.73
N LYS A 122 -7.85 -13.02 -10.48
CA LYS A 122 -7.88 -12.99 -11.94
C LYS A 122 -7.77 -14.39 -12.54
N ASN A 123 -6.90 -15.22 -11.99
CA ASN A 123 -6.71 -16.62 -12.41
C ASN A 123 -7.95 -17.46 -12.12
N GLU A 124 -8.59 -17.30 -10.96
CA GLU A 124 -9.86 -17.98 -10.67
C GLU A 124 -10.99 -17.49 -11.57
N LYS A 125 -11.13 -16.17 -11.77
CA LYS A 125 -12.14 -15.62 -12.68
C LYS A 125 -11.96 -16.13 -14.10
N SER A 126 -10.73 -16.14 -14.61
CA SER A 126 -10.44 -16.68 -15.94
C SER A 126 -10.62 -18.20 -16.02
N ARG A 127 -10.31 -18.95 -14.96
CA ARG A 127 -10.59 -20.39 -14.90
C ARG A 127 -12.09 -20.67 -14.91
N ILE A 128 -12.88 -19.92 -14.15
CA ILE A 128 -14.34 -20.05 -14.14
C ILE A 128 -14.91 -19.69 -15.53
N ILE A 129 -14.50 -18.56 -16.12
CA ILE A 129 -14.94 -18.17 -17.47
C ILE A 129 -14.55 -19.24 -18.50
N ARG A 130 -13.31 -19.73 -18.47
CA ARG A 130 -12.85 -20.78 -19.36
C ARG A 130 -13.64 -22.07 -19.18
N ASN A 131 -13.88 -22.51 -17.96
CA ASN A 131 -14.70 -23.69 -17.68
C ASN A 131 -16.14 -23.49 -18.15
N ILE A 132 -16.71 -22.28 -18.00
CA ILE A 132 -18.03 -21.94 -18.53
C ILE A 132 -18.01 -21.94 -20.06
N GLU A 133 -16.99 -21.38 -20.72
CA GLU A 133 -16.84 -21.40 -22.18
C GLU A 133 -16.60 -22.80 -22.74
N GLU A 134 -15.96 -23.69 -21.99
CA GLU A 134 -15.78 -25.11 -22.34
C GLU A 134 -17.09 -25.90 -22.20
N TYR A 135 -17.96 -25.53 -21.26
CA TYR A 135 -19.25 -26.20 -21.00
C TYR A 135 -20.46 -25.56 -21.69
N ILE A 136 -20.38 -24.28 -22.10
CA ILE A 136 -21.35 -23.68 -23.00
C ILE A 136 -21.01 -24.21 -24.39
N PRO A 137 -21.81 -25.13 -24.96
CA PRO A 137 -21.58 -25.53 -26.33
C PRO A 137 -21.66 -24.26 -27.19
N LYS A 138 -20.77 -24.12 -28.19
CA LYS A 138 -20.86 -23.11 -29.26
C LYS A 138 -22.10 -23.34 -30.13
N GLU A 139 -23.27 -23.47 -29.51
CA GLU A 139 -24.54 -23.46 -30.19
C GLU A 139 -24.81 -22.03 -30.62
N LYS A 140 -24.31 -21.76 -31.81
CA LYS A 140 -24.83 -20.78 -32.76
C LYS A 140 -26.35 -20.86 -32.68
N ASN A 141 -26.93 -19.94 -31.92
CA ASN A 141 -28.32 -19.97 -31.50
C ASN A 141 -29.24 -19.74 -32.71
N TRP A 142 -29.39 -20.77 -33.55
CA TRP A 142 -30.15 -20.74 -34.79
C TRP A 142 -31.62 -20.46 -34.49
N PHE A 143 -32.15 -20.95 -33.36
CA PHE A 143 -33.48 -20.58 -32.88
C PHE A 143 -33.64 -19.08 -32.66
N PHE A 144 -32.65 -18.41 -32.05
CA PHE A 144 -32.72 -16.97 -31.83
C PHE A 144 -32.65 -16.18 -33.15
N ARG A 145 -31.85 -16.66 -34.12
CA ARG A 145 -31.79 -16.10 -35.47
C ARG A 145 -33.08 -16.34 -36.26
N SER A 146 -33.68 -17.52 -36.16
CA SER A 146 -34.97 -17.84 -36.78
C SER A 146 -36.10 -17.05 -36.15
N PHE A 147 -36.08 -16.83 -34.83
CA PHE A 147 -37.04 -15.99 -34.13
C PHE A 147 -36.93 -14.50 -34.54
N LEU A 148 -35.70 -13.97 -34.59
CA LEU A 148 -35.44 -12.61 -35.11
C LEU A 148 -35.77 -12.46 -36.60
N TRP A 149 -35.58 -13.52 -37.39
CA TRP A 149 -35.94 -13.54 -38.81
C TRP A 149 -37.46 -13.55 -39.02
N ILE A 150 -38.22 -14.31 -38.23
CA ILE A 150 -39.69 -14.28 -38.24
C ILE A 150 -40.20 -12.89 -37.81
N LEU A 151 -39.60 -12.30 -36.78
CA LEU A 151 -39.94 -10.95 -36.31
C LEU A 151 -39.73 -9.86 -37.38
N ASN A 152 -38.66 -9.96 -38.16
CA ASN A 152 -38.37 -8.97 -39.21
C ASN A 152 -39.05 -9.27 -40.55
N GLY A 153 -39.36 -10.52 -40.88
CA GLY A 153 -39.93 -10.93 -42.17
C GLY A 153 -41.46 -10.89 -42.23
N PHE A 154 -42.14 -11.09 -41.10
CA PHE A 154 -43.59 -11.16 -41.02
C PHE A 154 -44.17 -10.15 -40.02
N GLN A 155 -43.82 -8.87 -40.20
CA GLN A 155 -44.29 -7.78 -39.35
C GLN A 155 -45.83 -7.75 -39.22
N SER A 156 -46.58 -8.11 -40.28
CA SER A 156 -48.05 -8.15 -40.27
C SER A 156 -48.62 -9.26 -39.38
N ILE A 157 -48.04 -10.47 -39.43
CA ILE A 157 -48.50 -11.61 -38.60
C ILE A 157 -48.17 -11.35 -37.14
N VAL A 158 -46.97 -10.83 -36.85
CA VAL A 158 -46.57 -10.47 -35.49
C VAL A 158 -47.48 -9.36 -34.94
N ALA A 159 -47.80 -8.34 -35.73
CA ALA A 159 -48.72 -7.28 -35.34
C ALA A 159 -50.14 -7.82 -35.09
N MET A 160 -50.62 -8.76 -35.91
CA MET A 160 -51.92 -9.41 -35.72
C MET A 160 -51.95 -10.24 -34.44
N ILE A 161 -50.92 -11.03 -34.17
CA ILE A 161 -50.79 -11.82 -32.93
C ILE A 161 -50.76 -10.88 -31.72
N LEU A 162 -49.97 -9.80 -31.77
CA LEU A 162 -49.94 -8.76 -30.73
C LEU A 162 -51.32 -8.11 -30.53
N ALA A 163 -52.02 -7.76 -31.61
CA ALA A 163 -53.36 -7.17 -31.53
C ALA A 163 -54.36 -8.14 -30.89
N ILE A 164 -54.28 -9.44 -31.21
CA ILE A 164 -55.09 -10.48 -30.58
C ILE A 164 -54.78 -10.56 -29.08
N PHE A 165 -53.50 -10.56 -28.68
CA PHE A 165 -53.12 -10.53 -27.26
C PHE A 165 -53.59 -9.27 -26.54
N ILE A 166 -53.56 -8.11 -27.18
CA ILE A 166 -54.06 -6.85 -26.61
C ILE A 166 -55.59 -6.89 -26.43
N LEU A 167 -56.33 -7.34 -27.44
CA LEU A 167 -57.79 -7.46 -27.37
C LEU A 167 -58.24 -8.51 -26.35
N TYR A 168 -57.51 -9.63 -26.24
CA TYR A 168 -57.81 -10.65 -25.24
C TYR A 168 -57.40 -10.22 -23.84
N GLY A 169 -56.25 -9.56 -23.71
CA GLY A 169 -55.77 -9.00 -22.45
C GLY A 169 -56.70 -7.92 -21.91
N SER A 170 -57.21 -7.03 -22.77
CA SER A 170 -58.21 -6.04 -22.37
C SER A 170 -59.53 -6.70 -21.96
N ALA A 171 -60.03 -7.67 -22.73
CA ALA A 171 -61.24 -8.41 -22.35
C ALA A 171 -61.11 -9.11 -20.98
N ILE A 172 -59.96 -9.71 -20.68
CA ILE A 172 -59.70 -10.35 -19.38
C ILE A 172 -59.59 -9.31 -18.25
N MET A 173 -59.00 -8.15 -18.49
CA MET A 173 -58.90 -7.09 -17.48
C MET A 173 -60.25 -6.47 -17.11
N PHE A 174 -61.22 -6.45 -18.03
CA PHE A 174 -62.54 -5.85 -17.82
C PHE A 174 -63.68 -6.86 -17.57
N SER A 175 -63.38 -8.16 -17.41
CA SER A 175 -64.39 -9.20 -17.16
C SER A 175 -64.34 -9.76 -15.73
N ASP A 176 -65.43 -10.38 -15.26
CA ASP A 176 -65.53 -11.07 -13.97
C ASP A 176 -64.83 -12.44 -13.96
N ASP A 177 -64.51 -12.96 -12.77
CA ASP A 177 -63.64 -14.15 -12.58
C ASP A 177 -64.20 -15.46 -13.18
N GLU A 178 -65.52 -15.59 -13.32
CA GLU A 178 -66.14 -16.74 -14.03
C GLU A 178 -65.91 -16.68 -15.55
N THR A 179 -65.98 -15.49 -16.14
CA THR A 179 -65.81 -15.29 -17.59
C THR A 179 -64.33 -15.40 -18.00
N LYS A 180 -63.39 -15.07 -17.10
CA LYS A 180 -61.94 -15.19 -17.36
C LYS A 180 -61.51 -16.63 -17.66
N LYS A 181 -62.00 -17.61 -16.91
CA LYS A 181 -61.62 -19.03 -17.07
C LYS A 181 -62.15 -19.61 -18.39
N ILE A 182 -63.37 -19.28 -18.77
CA ILE A 182 -63.99 -19.71 -20.05
C ILE A 182 -63.29 -19.07 -21.24
N THR A 183 -62.89 -17.80 -21.10
CA THR A 183 -62.20 -17.04 -22.15
C THR A 183 -60.80 -17.60 -22.38
N ILE A 184 -60.01 -17.87 -21.33
CA ILE A 184 -58.67 -18.46 -21.47
C ILE A 184 -58.72 -19.87 -22.10
N GLY A 185 -59.71 -20.70 -21.76
CA GLY A 185 -59.87 -22.04 -22.34
C GLY A 185 -60.16 -22.04 -23.84
N ASN A 186 -60.88 -21.04 -24.34
CA ASN A 186 -61.28 -20.93 -25.75
C ASN A 186 -60.25 -20.19 -26.63
N PHE A 187 -59.24 -19.57 -26.03
CA PHE A 187 -58.22 -18.77 -26.73
C PHE A 187 -57.42 -19.61 -27.73
N TRP A 188 -56.84 -20.71 -27.28
CA TRP A 188 -55.99 -21.58 -28.11
C TRP A 188 -56.77 -22.21 -29.26
N GLY A 189 -58.04 -22.58 -29.04
CA GLY A 189 -58.92 -23.11 -30.08
C GLY A 189 -59.19 -22.09 -31.19
N ARG A 190 -59.35 -20.80 -30.84
CA ARG A 190 -59.55 -19.71 -31.83
C ARG A 190 -58.27 -19.39 -32.61
N ILE A 191 -57.12 -19.39 -31.95
CA ILE A 191 -55.82 -19.19 -32.63
C ILE A 191 -55.60 -20.28 -33.67
N ILE A 192 -55.79 -21.55 -33.31
CA ILE A 192 -55.61 -22.68 -34.25
C ILE A 192 -56.60 -22.59 -35.42
N ASN A 193 -57.85 -22.18 -35.17
CA ASN A 193 -58.87 -22.08 -36.22
C ASN A 193 -58.59 -20.94 -37.22
N ILE A 194 -58.03 -19.81 -36.78
CA ILE A 194 -57.63 -18.70 -37.66
C ILE A 194 -56.46 -19.10 -38.58
N PHE A 195 -55.52 -19.90 -38.08
CA PHE A 195 -54.41 -20.41 -38.90
C PHE A 195 -54.86 -21.46 -39.93
N ASN A 196 -55.89 -22.25 -39.62
CA ASN A 196 -56.42 -23.27 -40.53
C ASN A 196 -57.43 -22.70 -41.55
N ASN A 197 -58.05 -21.55 -41.27
CA ASN A 197 -58.96 -20.84 -42.17
C ASN A 197 -58.51 -19.38 -42.34
N PRO A 198 -57.53 -19.10 -43.23
CA PRO A 198 -57.12 -17.73 -43.50
C PRO A 198 -58.31 -16.92 -44.05
N ILE A 199 -58.49 -15.71 -43.53
CA ILE A 199 -59.52 -14.77 -44.02
C ILE A 199 -59.27 -14.56 -45.53
N PRO A 200 -60.28 -14.71 -46.42
CA PRO A 200 -60.08 -14.47 -47.83
C PRO A 200 -59.59 -13.04 -48.02
N SER A 201 -58.48 -12.88 -48.74
CA SER A 201 -57.99 -11.57 -49.15
C SER A 201 -59.11 -10.85 -49.89
N GLN A 202 -59.56 -9.70 -49.40
CA GLN A 202 -60.41 -8.84 -50.21
C GLN A 202 -59.59 -8.40 -51.42
N GLU A 203 -59.95 -8.93 -52.59
CA GLU A 203 -59.46 -8.46 -53.89
C GLU A 203 -59.99 -7.02 -54.05
N TYR A 204 -59.11 -6.04 -53.87
CA TYR A 204 -59.45 -4.66 -54.19
C TYR A 204 -59.56 -4.58 -55.72
N ASP A 205 -60.80 -4.49 -56.20
CA ASP A 205 -61.10 -4.26 -57.61
C ASP A 205 -60.76 -2.81 -57.98
N PHE A 206 -59.64 -2.62 -58.68
CA PHE A 206 -59.18 -1.32 -59.19
C PHE A 206 -59.79 -0.94 -60.55
N SER A 207 -60.78 -1.67 -61.07
CA SER A 207 -61.32 -1.43 -62.42
C SER A 207 -62.16 -0.15 -62.58
N ASN A 208 -62.60 0.50 -61.49
CA ASN A 208 -63.45 1.70 -61.55
C ASN A 208 -62.75 3.05 -61.29
N VAL A 209 -61.41 3.12 -61.33
CA VAL A 209 -60.67 4.39 -61.08
C VAL A 209 -60.04 4.98 -62.36
N LYS A 210 -60.14 4.31 -63.52
CA LYS A 210 -59.47 4.73 -64.77
C LYS A 210 -60.30 5.51 -65.79
N GLU A 211 -61.57 5.80 -65.53
CA GLU A 211 -62.48 6.39 -66.54
C GLU A 211 -62.77 7.90 -66.37
N ASN A 212 -62.02 8.64 -65.54
CA ASN A 212 -62.25 10.08 -65.35
C ASN A 212 -61.02 10.99 -65.34
N LEU A 213 -59.88 10.52 -65.85
CA LEU A 213 -58.66 11.33 -65.96
C LEU A 213 -57.88 10.99 -67.25
N ASP A 214 -58.40 11.43 -68.40
CA ASP A 214 -57.59 12.00 -69.50
C ASP A 214 -58.49 12.33 -70.70
N TYR A 215 -59.13 13.50 -70.65
CA TYR A 215 -59.68 14.17 -71.82
C TYR A 215 -59.44 15.67 -71.72
N THR A 216 -58.16 16.08 -71.63
CA THR A 216 -57.70 17.43 -72.01
C THR A 216 -56.18 17.44 -72.19
N SER A 217 -55.70 17.21 -73.41
CA SER A 217 -54.66 18.05 -74.03
C SER A 217 -54.47 17.65 -75.49
N ASP A 218 -55.34 18.16 -76.36
CA ASP A 218 -54.89 18.54 -77.70
C ASP A 218 -53.97 19.75 -77.57
N THR A 219 -52.82 19.72 -78.27
CA THR A 219 -52.45 20.65 -79.34
C THR A 219 -50.92 20.68 -79.48
N GLU A 220 -50.40 20.30 -80.64
CA GLU A 220 -49.56 21.15 -81.50
C GLU A 220 -48.82 20.31 -82.57
N LYS A 221 -49.38 20.34 -83.78
CA LYS A 221 -48.76 21.10 -84.86
C LYS A 221 -49.81 22.06 -85.44
#